data_AF-B8IY60-F1
#
_entry.id   AF-B8IY60-F1
#
_cell.length_a   1.000
_cell.length_b   1.000
_cell.length_c   1.000
_cell.angle_alpha   90.00
_cell.angle_beta   90.00
_cell.angle_gamma   90.00
#
_symmetry.space_group_name_H-M   'P 1'
#
loop_
_entity.id
_entity.type
_entity.pdbx_description
1 polymer ?
#
loop_
_entity_poly.entity_id
_entity_poly.type
_entity_poly.pdbx_seq_one_letter_code
_entity_poly.pdbx_strand_id
1 'polypeptide(L)'
;MSKNVENNIRLALLEIIATEKQRLHSYFNESDRKAAASVEKLKPVVEVMRILKDHNRNIRGLRIDVPLTGHIAFLGLDGGASRASYEISTNYEADEYVVEETIFYSFDPSMRRNKLTFKNMDDLVKLILEKIGEYIAQQEVIEERKFFRQDLDPDRMFQEPDLAPDTMFLEPDPDPYRRRY
;
A
#
# COMPACT_ATOMS: atom_id res chain seq x y z
N MET A 1 -49.12 -39.23 38.05
CA MET A 1 -47.67 -39.07 38.31
C MET A 1 -46.90 -38.57 37.09
N SER A 2 -47.15 -39.02 35.85
CA SER A 2 -46.35 -38.60 34.68
C SER A 2 -46.38 -37.10 34.37
N LYS A 3 -47.53 -36.43 34.56
CA LYS A 3 -47.67 -34.97 34.34
C LYS A 3 -46.73 -34.11 35.19
N ASN A 4 -46.41 -34.54 36.42
CA ASN A 4 -45.44 -33.82 37.27
C ASN A 4 -44.01 -34.01 36.79
N VAL A 5 -43.66 -35.19 36.30
CA VAL A 5 -42.33 -35.47 35.75
C VAL A 5 -42.11 -34.68 34.46
N GLU A 6 -43.09 -34.68 33.55
CA GLU A 6 -43.03 -33.91 32.31
C GLU A 6 -42.93 -32.40 32.56
N ASN A 7 -43.70 -31.87 33.51
CA ASN A 7 -43.63 -30.47 33.88
C ASN A 7 -42.27 -30.10 34.50
N ASN A 8 -41.71 -30.95 35.35
CA ASN A 8 -40.40 -30.73 35.96
C ASN A 8 -39.28 -30.76 34.91
N ILE A 9 -39.32 -31.69 33.94
CA ILE A 9 -38.36 -31.73 32.82
C ILE A 9 -38.48 -30.47 31.97
N ARG A 10 -39.70 -30.02 31.68
CA ARG A 10 -39.93 -28.79 30.91
C ARG A 10 -39.35 -27.56 31.62
N LEU A 11 -39.57 -27.43 32.92
CA LEU A 11 -39.03 -26.33 33.72
C LEU A 11 -37.49 -26.36 33.77
N ALA A 12 -36.89 -27.53 33.98
CA ALA A 12 -35.44 -27.69 33.98
C ALA A 12 -34.82 -27.32 32.61
N LEU A 13 -35.44 -27.75 31.51
CA LEU A 13 -35.00 -27.37 30.16
C LEU A 13 -35.10 -25.85 29.92
N LEU A 14 -36.19 -25.22 30.38
CA LEU A 14 -36.36 -23.77 30.25
C LEU A 14 -35.29 -23.00 31.05
N GLU A 15 -34.93 -23.48 32.24
CA GLU A 15 -33.87 -22.90 33.07
C GLU A 15 -32.49 -23.01 32.40
N ILE A 16 -32.16 -24.19 31.84
CA ILE A 16 -30.93 -24.39 31.08
C ILE A 16 -30.88 -23.46 29.87
N ILE A 17 -31.98 -23.36 29.12
CA ILE A 17 -32.09 -22.45 27.97
C ILE A 17 -31.91 -20.99 28.39
N ALA A 18 -32.52 -20.57 29.50
CA ALA A 18 -32.38 -19.21 30.01
C ALA A 18 -30.93 -18.90 30.40
N THR A 19 -30.28 -19.83 31.10
CA THR A 19 -28.87 -19.72 31.49
C THR A 19 -27.96 -19.62 30.27
N GLU A 20 -28.17 -20.46 29.26
CA GLU A 20 -27.35 -20.45 28.05
C GLU A 20 -27.56 -19.18 27.22
N LYS A 21 -28.80 -18.68 27.12
CA LYS A 21 -29.10 -17.38 26.50
C LYS A 21 -28.35 -16.25 27.20
N GLN A 22 -28.35 -16.21 28.53
CA GLN A 22 -27.64 -15.19 29.29
C GLN A 22 -26.12 -15.27 29.07
N ARG A 23 -25.56 -16.48 29.02
CA ARG A 23 -24.14 -16.72 28.71
C ARG A 23 -23.79 -16.18 27.32
N LEU A 24 -24.60 -16.51 26.31
CA LEU A 24 -24.40 -16.06 24.93
C LEU A 24 -24.55 -14.54 24.80
N HIS A 25 -25.57 -13.92 25.42
CA HIS A 25 -25.69 -12.46 25.45
C HIS A 25 -24.46 -11.80 26.07
N SER A 26 -23.94 -12.34 27.18
CA SER A 26 -22.74 -11.81 27.82
C SER A 26 -21.52 -11.90 26.89
N TYR A 27 -21.36 -13.04 26.20
CA TYR A 27 -20.29 -13.24 25.22
C TYR A 27 -20.37 -12.26 24.05
N PHE A 28 -21.56 -12.07 23.46
CA PHE A 28 -21.75 -11.12 22.36
C PHE A 28 -21.53 -9.68 22.81
N ASN A 29 -22.05 -9.28 23.97
CA ASN A 29 -21.81 -7.95 24.52
C ASN A 29 -20.33 -7.66 24.76
N GLU A 30 -19.56 -8.66 25.23
CA GLU A 30 -18.11 -8.51 25.39
C GLU A 30 -17.39 -8.39 24.04
N SER A 31 -17.78 -9.22 23.07
CA SER A 31 -17.26 -9.17 21.70
C SER A 31 -17.50 -7.80 21.06
N ASP A 32 -18.71 -7.27 21.16
CA ASP A 32 -19.09 -5.95 20.63
C ASP A 32 -18.31 -4.82 21.30
N ARG A 33 -18.12 -4.90 22.63
CA ARG A 33 -17.31 -3.94 23.38
C ARG A 33 -15.85 -3.95 22.91
N LYS A 34 -15.26 -5.13 22.69
CA LYS A 34 -13.89 -5.26 22.20
C LYS A 34 -13.75 -4.75 20.76
N ALA A 35 -14.70 -5.08 19.88
CA ALA A 35 -14.73 -4.54 18.53
C ALA A 35 -14.81 -3.01 18.51
N ALA A 36 -15.65 -2.41 19.36
CA ALA A 36 -15.74 -0.96 19.50
C ALA A 36 -14.42 -0.34 20.00
N ALA A 37 -13.76 -0.96 20.97
CA ALA A 37 -12.46 -0.51 21.47
C ALA A 37 -11.38 -0.55 20.38
N SER A 38 -11.34 -1.61 19.58
CA SER A 38 -10.44 -1.74 18.42
C SER A 38 -10.66 -0.61 17.40
N VAL A 39 -11.91 -0.30 17.08
CA VAL A 39 -12.27 0.80 16.17
C VAL A 39 -11.77 2.14 16.70
N GLU A 40 -12.08 2.46 17.96
CA GLU A 40 -11.69 3.74 18.54
C GLU A 40 -10.17 3.89 18.62
N LYS A 41 -9.44 2.81 18.93
CA LYS A 41 -7.97 2.83 18.94
C LYS A 41 -7.37 3.01 17.54
N LEU A 42 -7.98 2.43 16.51
CA LEU A 42 -7.48 2.50 15.13
C LEU A 42 -7.89 3.79 14.42
N LYS A 43 -8.93 4.47 14.88
CA LYS A 43 -9.44 5.74 14.33
C LYS A 43 -8.36 6.79 14.00
N PRO A 44 -7.40 7.11 14.87
CA PRO A 44 -6.36 8.09 14.52
C PRO A 44 -5.40 7.55 13.44
N VAL A 45 -5.10 6.25 13.42
CA VAL A 45 -4.29 5.63 12.35
C VAL A 45 -5.03 5.69 11.02
N VAL A 46 -6.32 5.39 11.03
CA VAL A 46 -7.21 5.51 9.86
C VAL A 46 -7.21 6.94 9.31
N GLU A 47 -7.25 7.94 10.19
CA GLU A 47 -7.15 9.35 9.79
C GLU A 47 -5.81 9.68 9.14
N VAL A 48 -4.69 9.27 9.75
CA VAL A 48 -3.35 9.42 9.17
C VAL A 48 -3.27 8.75 7.79
N MET A 49 -3.79 7.53 7.66
CA MET A 49 -3.79 6.80 6.40
C MET A 49 -4.63 7.50 5.32
N ARG A 50 -5.76 8.12 5.69
CA ARG A 50 -6.54 8.96 4.75
C ARG A 50 -5.76 10.19 4.30
N ILE A 51 -5.10 10.89 5.22
CA ILE A 51 -4.26 12.04 4.89
C ILE A 51 -3.12 11.62 3.95
N LEU A 52 -2.45 10.50 4.23
CA LEU A 52 -1.39 9.96 3.38
C LEU A 52 -1.92 9.57 2.00
N LYS A 53 -3.10 8.95 1.93
CA LYS A 53 -3.76 8.64 0.66
C LYS A 53 -3.97 9.90 -0.16
N ASP A 54 -4.43 10.98 0.46
CA ASP A 54 -4.75 12.24 -0.21
C ASP A 54 -3.51 12.99 -0.70
N HIS A 55 -2.42 12.95 0.06
CA HIS A 55 -1.15 13.58 -0.35
C HIS A 55 -0.42 12.80 -1.44
N ASN A 56 -0.60 11.47 -1.50
CA ASN A 56 0.18 10.60 -2.38
C ASN A 56 -0.64 9.98 -3.53
N ARG A 57 -1.79 10.57 -3.90
CA ARG A 57 -2.72 10.01 -4.92
C ARG A 57 -2.09 9.74 -6.28
N ASN A 58 -1.00 10.43 -6.62
CA ASN A 58 -0.36 10.37 -7.94
C ASN A 58 0.84 9.42 -7.98
N ILE A 59 1.19 8.77 -6.88
CA ILE A 59 2.34 7.87 -6.83
C ILE A 59 1.92 6.52 -7.40
N ARG A 60 2.46 6.18 -8.57
CA ARG A 60 2.15 4.92 -9.26
C ARG A 60 2.51 3.74 -8.35
N GLY A 61 1.59 2.77 -8.24
CA GLY A 61 1.80 1.52 -7.51
C GLY A 61 1.70 1.63 -5.98
N LEU A 62 1.56 2.84 -5.42
CA LEU A 62 1.15 3.04 -4.03
C LEU A 62 -0.38 2.93 -3.93
N ARG A 63 -0.87 2.06 -3.04
CA ARG A 63 -2.30 1.89 -2.75
C ARG A 63 -2.53 2.04 -1.25
N ILE A 64 -3.39 2.97 -0.85
CA ILE A 64 -3.84 3.09 0.53
C ILE A 64 -5.35 2.90 0.56
N ASP A 65 -5.80 1.86 1.25
CA ASP A 65 -7.22 1.52 1.39
C ASP A 65 -7.63 1.58 2.86
N VAL A 66 -8.69 2.34 3.11
CA VAL A 66 -9.24 2.53 4.45
C VAL A 66 -10.73 2.25 4.37
N PRO A 67 -11.18 1.03 4.73
CA PRO A 67 -12.58 0.68 4.78
C PRO A 67 -13.38 1.63 5.67
N LEU A 68 -14.65 1.85 5.33
CA LEU A 68 -15.56 2.71 6.09
C LEU A 68 -15.74 2.26 7.54
N THR A 69 -15.58 0.96 7.76
CA THR A 69 -15.80 0.31 9.05
C THR A 69 -14.71 0.62 10.09
N GLY A 70 -13.53 1.08 9.66
CA GLY A 70 -12.48 1.57 10.55
C GLY A 70 -11.79 0.50 11.41
N HIS A 71 -12.08 -0.78 11.20
CA HIS A 71 -11.46 -1.90 11.93
C HIS A 71 -10.06 -2.25 11.42
N ILE A 72 -9.74 -1.78 10.22
CA ILE A 72 -8.53 -2.14 9.49
C ILE A 72 -8.10 -0.99 8.59
N ALA A 73 -6.81 -0.87 8.33
CA ALA A 73 -6.26 -0.05 7.26
C ALA A 73 -5.25 -0.85 6.45
N PHE A 74 -5.14 -0.56 5.16
CA PHE A 74 -4.28 -1.29 4.24
C PHE A 74 -3.35 -0.35 3.50
N LEU A 75 -2.08 -0.72 3.43
CA LEU A 75 -1.06 -0.11 2.57
C LEU A 75 -0.53 -1.18 1.62
N GLY A 76 -0.56 -0.91 0.32
CA GLY A 76 0.04 -1.72 -0.73
C GLY A 76 1.08 -0.93 -1.49
N LEU A 77 2.21 -1.56 -1.77
CA LEU A 77 3.34 -1.02 -2.51
C LEU A 77 3.65 -2.00 -3.64
N ASP A 78 3.26 -1.67 -4.87
CA ASP A 78 3.54 -2.47 -6.06
C ASP A 78 4.78 -1.92 -6.77
N GLY A 79 5.96 -2.40 -6.35
CA GLY A 79 7.21 -2.17 -7.06
C GLY A 79 7.37 -3.24 -8.13
N GLY A 80 7.75 -2.89 -9.36
CA GLY A 80 7.77 -3.85 -10.47
C GLY A 80 8.49 -5.19 -10.19
N ALA A 81 9.49 -5.21 -9.31
CA ALA A 81 10.21 -6.43 -8.89
C ALA A 81 9.73 -7.03 -7.55
N SER A 82 8.98 -6.27 -6.75
CA SER A 82 8.51 -6.68 -5.43
C SER A 82 7.22 -5.97 -5.03
N ARG A 83 6.27 -6.74 -4.51
CA ARG A 83 5.02 -6.24 -3.94
C ARG A 83 5.06 -6.40 -2.43
N ALA A 84 4.77 -5.34 -1.70
CA ALA A 84 4.57 -5.40 -0.26
C ALA A 84 3.15 -4.96 0.08
N SER A 85 2.54 -5.59 1.07
CA SER A 85 1.28 -5.17 1.64
C SER A 85 1.32 -5.22 3.16
N TYR A 86 0.77 -4.20 3.79
CA TYR A 86 0.69 -4.03 5.23
C TYR A 86 -0.77 -3.92 5.62
N GLU A 87 -1.24 -4.90 6.37
CA GLU A 87 -2.56 -4.91 6.97
C GLU A 87 -2.46 -4.46 8.42
N ILE A 88 -3.06 -3.31 8.72
CA ILE A 88 -2.94 -2.63 9.99
C ILE A 88 -4.26 -2.81 10.75
N SER A 89 -4.18 -3.42 11.92
CA SER A 89 -5.31 -3.68 12.81
C SER A 89 -4.89 -3.48 14.27
N THR A 90 -5.74 -3.91 15.20
CA THR A 90 -5.38 -4.03 16.61
C THR A 90 -5.46 -5.48 17.04
N ASN A 91 -4.81 -5.82 18.15
CA ASN A 91 -5.05 -7.10 18.79
C ASN A 91 -6.46 -7.16 19.43
N TYR A 92 -6.82 -8.33 19.95
CA TYR A 92 -8.16 -8.60 20.50
C TYR A 92 -8.51 -7.73 21.72
N GLU A 93 -7.52 -7.38 22.55
CA GLU A 93 -7.71 -6.54 23.73
C GLU A 93 -7.61 -5.04 23.41
N ALA A 94 -7.35 -4.67 22.15
CA ALA A 94 -7.18 -3.29 21.70
C ALA A 94 -6.15 -2.48 22.52
N ASP A 95 -5.09 -3.12 23.01
CA ASP A 95 -3.98 -2.47 23.70
C ASP A 95 -2.74 -2.33 22.80
N GLU A 96 -2.67 -3.07 21.70
CA GLU A 96 -1.58 -3.01 20.72
C GLU A 96 -2.11 -2.88 19.28
N TYR A 97 -1.36 -2.16 18.46
CA TYR A 97 -1.51 -2.19 17.01
C TYR A 97 -0.78 -3.40 16.45
N VAL A 98 -1.34 -4.00 15.42
CA VAL A 98 -0.81 -5.17 14.74
C VAL A 98 -0.65 -4.83 13.27
N VAL A 99 0.52 -5.11 12.71
CA VAL A 99 0.77 -5.00 11.28
C VAL A 99 1.15 -6.37 10.75
N GLU A 100 0.34 -6.89 9.84
CA GLU A 100 0.68 -8.06 9.05
C GLU A 100 1.30 -7.60 7.74
N GLU A 101 2.61 -7.78 7.63
CA GLU A 101 3.38 -7.50 6.43
C GLU A 101 3.42 -8.77 5.57
N THR A 102 3.05 -8.62 4.30
CA THR A 102 3.21 -9.66 3.27
C THR A 102 4.07 -9.11 2.15
N ILE A 103 5.19 -9.79 1.86
CA ILE A 103 6.10 -9.43 0.77
C ILE A 103 6.10 -10.57 -0.26
N PHE A 104 5.97 -10.18 -1.52
CA PHE A 104 6.03 -11.03 -2.70
C PHE A 104 7.10 -10.50 -3.65
N TYR A 105 7.96 -11.38 -4.16
CA TYR A 105 9.00 -11.04 -5.13
C TYR A 105 8.63 -11.62 -6.50
N SER A 106 8.84 -10.88 -7.59
CA SER A 106 8.49 -11.37 -8.92
C SER A 106 9.38 -12.54 -9.39
N PHE A 107 10.57 -12.68 -8.80
CA PHE A 107 11.58 -13.68 -9.15
C PHE A 107 11.63 -14.87 -8.17
N ASP A 108 10.87 -14.81 -7.07
CA ASP A 108 10.80 -15.86 -6.05
C ASP A 108 9.33 -16.13 -5.72
N PRO A 109 8.82 -17.35 -5.97
CA PRO A 109 7.44 -17.70 -5.64
C PRO A 109 7.18 -17.73 -4.12
N SER A 110 8.23 -17.62 -3.28
CA SER A 110 8.07 -17.56 -1.84
C SER A 110 7.40 -16.24 -1.40
N MET A 111 6.39 -16.38 -0.54
CA MET A 111 5.73 -15.27 0.12
C MET A 111 6.27 -15.19 1.55
N ARG A 112 6.79 -14.02 1.92
CA ARG A 112 7.20 -13.77 3.31
C ARG A 112 6.06 -13.07 4.04
N ARG A 113 5.73 -13.58 5.23
CA ARG A 113 4.75 -12.97 6.13
C ARG A 113 5.40 -12.66 7.46
N ASN A 114 5.36 -11.41 7.86
CA ASN A 114 5.84 -10.95 9.15
C ASN A 114 4.67 -10.35 9.93
N LYS A 115 4.69 -10.55 11.25
CA LYS A 115 3.76 -9.90 12.16
C LYS A 115 4.55 -8.96 13.06
N LEU A 116 4.21 -7.68 13.01
CA LEU A 116 4.81 -6.64 13.83
C LEU A 116 3.75 -6.13 14.80
N THR A 117 4.15 -5.82 16.02
CA THR A 117 3.26 -5.26 17.05
C THR A 117 3.82 -3.96 17.59
N PHE A 118 2.93 -3.00 17.83
CA PHE A 118 3.28 -1.66 18.30
C PHE A 118 2.36 -1.26 19.44
N LYS A 119 2.94 -0.81 20.56
CA LYS A 119 2.16 -0.29 21.69
C LYS A 119 1.69 1.15 21.43
N ASN A 120 2.52 1.92 20.74
CA ASN A 120 2.29 3.33 20.47
C ASN A 120 1.95 3.56 19.00
N MET A 121 1.10 4.56 18.74
CA MET A 121 0.73 4.95 17.39
C MET A 121 1.91 5.55 16.62
N ASP A 122 2.75 6.34 17.28
CA ASP A 122 3.86 7.05 16.62
C ASP A 122 4.85 6.09 15.97
N ASP A 123 5.15 4.96 16.63
CA ASP A 123 6.04 3.92 16.11
C ASP A 123 5.45 3.25 14.86
N LEU A 124 4.13 3.00 14.88
CA LEU A 124 3.39 2.48 13.73
C LEU A 124 3.39 3.46 12.55
N VAL A 125 3.10 4.74 12.82
CA VAL A 125 3.09 5.79 11.79
C VAL A 125 4.48 5.98 11.20
N LYS A 126 5.52 5.93 12.03
CA LYS A 126 6.92 5.97 11.59
C LYS A 126 7.22 4.83 10.61
N LEU A 127 6.85 3.59 10.95
CA LEU A 127 7.00 2.46 10.03
C LEU A 127 6.31 2.73 8.68
N ILE A 128 5.05 3.19 8.71
CA ILE A 128 4.27 3.45 7.49
C ILE A 128 4.97 4.50 6.61
N LEU A 129 5.41 5.60 7.21
CA LEU A 129 6.14 6.67 6.51
C LEU A 129 7.47 6.17 5.94
N GLU A 130 8.23 5.39 6.72
CA GLU A 130 9.47 4.77 6.27
C GLU A 130 9.23 3.89 5.04
N LYS A 131 8.21 3.02 5.05
CA LYS A 131 7.90 2.14 3.92
C LYS A 131 7.43 2.88 2.68
N ILE A 132 6.65 3.94 2.84
CA ILE A 132 6.27 4.80 1.73
C ILE A 132 7.50 5.53 1.17
N GLY A 133 8.36 6.09 2.03
CA GLY A 133 9.57 6.79 1.61
C GLY A 133 10.56 5.88 0.89
N GLU A 134 10.82 4.68 1.42
CA GLU A 134 11.64 3.65 0.78
C GLU A 134 11.11 3.31 -0.61
N TYR A 135 9.79 3.16 -0.74
CA TYR A 135 9.15 2.86 -2.02
C TYR A 135 9.29 3.99 -3.04
N ILE A 136 9.06 5.24 -2.63
CA ILE A 136 9.19 6.41 -3.50
C ILE A 136 10.62 6.52 -4.02
N ALA A 137 11.61 6.44 -3.13
CA ALA A 137 13.02 6.46 -3.50
C ALA A 137 13.39 5.34 -4.48
N GLN A 138 12.83 4.14 -4.29
CA GLN A 138 13.02 3.03 -5.23
C GLN A 138 12.43 3.33 -6.62
N GLN A 139 11.25 3.97 -6.70
CA GLN A 139 10.66 4.36 -7.99
C GLN A 139 11.51 5.41 -8.69
N GLU A 140 11.98 6.43 -7.98
CA GLU A 140 12.85 7.48 -8.53
C GLU A 140 14.13 6.89 -9.15
N VAL A 141 14.82 6.01 -8.43
CA VAL A 141 16.02 5.32 -8.94
C VAL A 141 15.72 4.46 -10.17
N ILE A 142 14.56 3.80 -10.22
CA ILE A 142 14.15 3.00 -11.39
C ILE A 142 13.90 3.92 -12.60
N GLU A 143 13.27 5.07 -12.40
CA GLU A 143 12.99 6.05 -13.44
C GLU A 143 14.29 6.66 -13.99
N GLU A 144 15.19 7.10 -13.11
CA GLU A 144 16.53 7.57 -13.48
C GLU A 144 17.26 6.53 -14.35
N ARG A 145 17.30 5.27 -13.93
CA ARG A 145 17.98 4.20 -14.67
C ARG A 145 17.33 3.87 -16.01
N LYS A 146 16.01 4.03 -16.14
CA LYS A 146 15.31 3.88 -17.43
C LYS A 146 15.68 5.02 -18.38
N PHE A 147 15.80 6.24 -17.86
CA PHE A 147 16.20 7.42 -18.63
C PHE A 147 17.63 7.24 -19.18
N PHE A 148 18.59 6.83 -18.34
CA PHE A 148 19.96 6.52 -18.78
C PHE A 148 20.05 5.42 -19.85
N ARG A 149 19.11 4.44 -19.85
CA ARG A 149 19.08 3.39 -20.88
C ARG A 149 18.47 3.87 -22.20
N GLN A 150 17.56 4.85 -22.18
CA GLN A 150 17.01 5.45 -23.41
C GLN A 150 18.01 6.38 -24.09
N ASP A 151 18.89 7.03 -23.33
CA ASP A 151 20.01 7.82 -23.89
C ASP A 151 21.12 6.93 -24.47
N LEU A 152 21.09 5.63 -24.16
CA LEU A 152 21.99 4.62 -24.69
C LEU A 152 21.38 3.79 -25.84
N ASP A 153 20.24 4.22 -26.39
CA ASP A 153 19.60 3.55 -27.52
C ASP A 153 20.56 3.55 -28.73
N PRO A 154 21.09 2.37 -29.15
CA PRO A 154 22.05 2.30 -30.24
C PRO A 154 21.46 2.86 -31.54
N ASP A 155 20.14 2.79 -31.73
CA ASP A 155 19.47 3.31 -32.93
C ASP A 155 19.50 4.86 -33.03
N ARG A 156 19.75 5.57 -31.92
CA ARG A 156 20.00 7.04 -31.93
C ARG A 156 21.48 7.41 -32.03
N MET A 157 22.39 6.52 -31.66
CA MET A 157 23.84 6.77 -31.77
C MET A 157 24.39 6.60 -33.20
N PHE A 158 23.64 5.95 -34.10
CA PHE A 158 24.01 5.73 -35.50
C PHE A 158 23.16 6.52 -36.50
N GLN A 159 22.45 7.57 -36.08
CA GLN A 159 21.99 8.58 -37.04
C GLN A 159 23.22 9.36 -37.52
N GLU A 160 23.80 8.92 -38.64
CA GLU A 160 24.71 9.75 -39.41
C GLU A 160 24.05 11.12 -39.60
N PRO A 161 24.77 12.24 -39.38
CA PRO A 161 24.21 13.54 -39.71
C PRO A 161 23.84 13.50 -41.19
N ASP A 162 22.58 13.81 -41.50
CA ASP A 162 22.14 14.03 -42.87
C ASP A 162 23.14 15.01 -43.52
N LEU A 163 24.06 14.46 -44.32
CA LEU A 163 24.94 15.23 -45.16
C LEU A 163 24.01 15.95 -46.14
N ALA A 164 23.79 17.24 -45.88
CA ALA A 164 23.07 18.11 -46.78
C ALA A 164 23.59 17.89 -48.21
N PRO A 165 22.71 17.66 -49.20
CA PRO A 165 23.15 17.40 -50.56
C PRO A 165 23.86 18.64 -51.10
N ASP A 166 25.08 18.42 -51.59
CA ASP A 166 25.83 19.26 -52.52
C ASP A 166 25.72 20.78 -52.30
N THR A 167 26.62 21.33 -51.49
CA THR A 167 27.12 22.68 -51.78
C THR A 167 27.79 22.64 -53.14
N MET A 168 27.05 23.08 -54.16
CA MET A 168 27.60 23.39 -55.48
C MET A 168 28.85 24.23 -55.32
N PHE A 169 29.94 23.75 -55.90
CA PHE A 169 31.16 24.51 -56.14
C PHE A 169 30.78 25.81 -56.86
N LEU A 170 30.83 26.94 -56.16
CA LEU A 170 30.95 28.23 -56.80
C LEU A 170 32.38 28.34 -57.31
N GLU A 171 32.52 28.36 -58.64
CA GLU A 171 33.78 28.62 -59.33
C GLU A 171 34.44 29.91 -58.78
N PRO A 172 35.77 29.95 -58.66
CA PRO A 172 36.47 31.17 -58.26
C PRO A 172 36.34 32.24 -59.36
N ASP A 173 35.75 33.37 -58.99
CA ASP A 173 35.65 34.59 -59.80
C ASP A 173 37.05 35.06 -60.25
N PRO A 174 37.36 35.13 -61.56
CA PRO A 174 38.69 35.46 -62.02
C PRO A 174 38.79 36.92 -62.43
N ASP A 175 38.63 37.90 -61.53
CA ASP A 175 39.27 39.21 -61.76
C ASP A 175 39.37 40.12 -60.51
N PRO A 176 40.57 40.26 -59.90
CA PRO A 176 40.79 41.22 -58.82
C PRO A 176 41.01 42.68 -59.31
N TYR A 177 40.83 43.01 -60.60
CA TYR A 177 41.24 44.31 -61.16
C TYR A 177 40.22 45.10 -61.99
N ARG A 178 38.90 44.92 -61.81
CA ARG A 178 37.93 45.90 -62.37
C ARG A 178 37.91 47.21 -61.57
N ARG A 179 38.90 48.05 -61.89
CA ARG A 179 39.05 49.43 -61.43
C ARG A 179 37.93 50.32 -61.97
N ARG A 180 37.54 51.27 -61.10
CA ARG A 180 36.88 52.54 -61.38
C ARG A 180 37.25 53.13 -62.75
N TYR A 181 36.27 53.53 -63.55
CA TYR A 181 36.03 54.89 -64.06
C TYR A 181 34.60 54.98 -64.59
#